data_AF-A0A973PRS3-F1
#
_entry.id   AF-A0A973PRS3-F1
#
_cell.length_a   1.000
_cell.length_b   1.000
_cell.length_c   1.000
_cell.angle_alpha   90.00
_cell.angle_beta   90.00
_cell.angle_gamma   90.00
#
_symmetry.space_group_name_H-M   'P 1'
#
loop_
_entity.id
_entity.type
_entity.pdbx_description
1 polymer ?
#
loop_
_entity_poly.entity_id
_entity_poly.type
_entity_poly.pdbx_seq_one_letter_code
_entity_poly.pdbx_strand_id
1 'polypeptide(L)'
;MAFPVDLRRCQVLGLAGTAFLALGGETAGALPVRDLLAPATARAALGLVGVYFGVVLLIAAWVLLGRLVRSADAPTPRELLLVLAVWAAPLLLAPPLFSRDVYSYLAQGAMVDAHMDVYAYGPAQLGGPLADEVAPLWQHTGAPYGPVFLAVASALSGLTRGELPAGLVGMRL
;
A
#
# COMPACT_ATOMS: atom_id res chain seq x y z
N MET A 1 37.44 3.47 -2.17
CA MET A 1 37.10 2.29 -2.99
C MET A 1 35.61 2.32 -3.28
N ALA A 2 35.20 2.59 -4.52
CA ALA A 2 33.80 2.48 -4.91
C ALA A 2 33.49 0.99 -5.12
N PHE A 3 32.66 0.40 -4.27
CA PHE A 3 32.21 -0.98 -4.48
C PHE A 3 31.45 -1.04 -5.81
N PRO A 4 31.72 -2.05 -6.67
CA PRO A 4 30.99 -2.18 -7.93
C PRO A 4 29.50 -2.38 -7.61
N VAL A 5 28.65 -1.51 -8.16
CA VAL A 5 27.21 -1.64 -8.05
C VAL A 5 26.79 -2.67 -9.09
N ASP A 6 26.09 -3.72 -8.66
CA ASP A 6 25.52 -4.73 -9.56
C ASP A 6 24.00 -4.83 -9.34
N LEU A 7 23.30 -5.38 -10.33
CA LEU A 7 21.83 -5.47 -10.30
C LEU A 7 21.33 -6.33 -9.13
N ARG A 8 22.05 -7.40 -8.79
CA ARG A 8 21.70 -8.33 -7.71
C ARG A 8 21.72 -7.65 -6.35
N ARG A 9 22.70 -6.77 -6.09
CA ARG A 9 22.76 -5.95 -4.87
C ARG A 9 21.56 -5.02 -4.77
N CYS A 10 21.16 -4.40 -5.88
CA CYS A 10 19.96 -3.55 -5.92
C CYS A 10 18.71 -4.38 -5.59
N GLN A 11 18.57 -5.58 -6.19
CA GLN A 11 17.47 -6.51 -5.89
C GLN A 11 17.43 -6.88 -4.40
N VAL A 12 18.55 -7.35 -3.84
CA VAL A 12 18.63 -7.77 -2.43
C VAL A 12 18.36 -6.61 -1.48
N LEU A 13 18.91 -5.42 -1.76
CA LEU A 13 18.72 -4.25 -0.91
C LEU A 13 17.27 -3.77 -0.90
N GLY A 14 16.63 -3.71 -2.08
CA GLY A 14 15.22 -3.33 -2.16
C GLY A 14 14.28 -4.43 -1.65
N LEU A 15 14.62 -5.71 -1.80
CA LEU A 15 13.91 -6.82 -1.16
C LEU A 15 13.98 -6.71 0.36
N ALA A 16 15.16 -6.43 0.92
CA ALA A 16 15.32 -6.19 2.34
C ALA A 16 14.50 -4.99 2.79
N GLY A 17 14.56 -3.87 2.07
CA GLY A 17 13.78 -2.67 2.37
C GLY A 17 12.27 -2.93 2.39
N THR A 18 11.75 -3.62 1.37
CA THR A 18 10.33 -3.96 1.26
C THR A 18 9.89 -5.01 2.26
N ALA A 19 10.76 -5.95 2.66
CA ALA A 19 10.51 -6.87 3.77
C ALA A 19 10.42 -6.13 5.12
N PHE A 20 11.31 -5.17 5.39
CA PHE A 20 11.24 -4.33 6.59
C PHE A 20 9.96 -3.49 6.62
N LEU A 21 9.55 -2.94 5.48
CA LEU A 21 8.26 -2.24 5.33
C LEU A 21 7.08 -3.15 5.66
N ALA A 22 7.05 -4.36 5.09
CA ALA A 22 5.97 -5.32 5.32
C ALA A 22 5.90 -5.75 6.80
N LEU A 23 7.03 -6.18 7.37
CA LEU A 23 7.10 -6.64 8.76
C LEU A 23 6.84 -5.53 9.78
N GLY A 24 7.34 -4.32 9.52
CA GLY A 24 7.07 -3.18 10.39
C GLY A 24 5.63 -2.69 10.29
N GLY A 25 5.02 -2.83 9.11
CA GLY A 25 3.61 -2.53 8.86
C GLY A 25 2.65 -3.34 9.74
N GLU A 26 3.00 -4.59 10.08
CA GLU A 26 2.16 -5.45 10.94
C GLU A 26 1.88 -4.87 12.33
N THR A 27 2.65 -3.87 12.76
CA THR A 27 2.47 -3.24 14.08
C THR A 27 2.36 -1.72 14.02
N ALA A 28 2.86 -1.09 12.94
CA ALA A 28 2.85 0.36 12.74
C ALA A 28 2.05 0.82 11.51
N GLY A 29 1.48 -0.11 10.73
CA GLY A 29 0.66 0.19 9.57
C GLY A 29 -0.72 0.73 9.93
N ALA A 30 -1.45 1.17 8.90
CA ALA A 30 -2.82 1.62 8.98
C ALA A 30 -3.79 0.43 9.09
N LEU A 31 -3.65 -0.33 10.17
CA LEU A 31 -4.44 -1.53 10.43
C LEU A 31 -5.90 -1.21 10.77
N PRO A 32 -6.81 -2.16 10.53
CA PRO A 32 -8.19 -2.04 10.99
C PRO A 32 -8.27 -1.92 12.52
N VAL A 33 -9.15 -1.04 13.02
CA VAL A 33 -9.41 -0.80 14.45
C VAL A 33 -8.15 -0.48 15.28
N ARG A 34 -7.43 0.59 14.90
CA ARG A 34 -6.44 1.24 15.79
C ARG A 34 -6.45 2.76 15.62
N ASP A 35 -7.18 3.44 16.50
CA ASP A 35 -6.98 4.88 16.77
C ASP A 35 -5.70 5.06 17.58
N LEU A 36 -4.55 5.15 16.91
CA LEU A 36 -3.31 5.48 17.58
C LEU A 36 -2.54 6.53 16.78
N LEU A 37 -2.76 7.79 17.14
CA LEU A 37 -1.99 8.96 16.70
C LEU A 37 -0.49 8.87 17.09
N ALA A 38 -0.11 7.91 17.95
CA ALA A 38 1.26 7.61 18.34
C ALA A 38 1.43 6.11 18.63
N PRO A 39 2.61 5.50 18.42
CA PRO A 39 2.84 4.10 18.77
C PRO A 39 2.64 3.88 20.27
N ALA A 40 1.46 3.42 20.69
CA ALA A 40 1.11 3.22 22.10
C ALA A 40 1.83 2.03 22.76
N THR A 41 2.66 1.30 22.00
CA THR A 41 3.40 0.14 22.49
C THR A 41 4.83 0.14 21.94
N ALA A 42 5.78 -0.40 22.71
CA ALA A 42 7.14 -0.63 22.25
C ALA A 42 7.18 -1.44 20.94
N ARG A 43 6.24 -2.37 20.77
CA ARG A 43 6.08 -3.17 19.55
C ARG A 43 5.71 -2.31 18.32
N ALA A 44 4.82 -1.34 18.48
CA ALA A 44 4.48 -0.39 17.43
C ALA A 44 5.65 0.57 17.13
N ALA A 45 6.38 1.00 18.16
CA ALA A 45 7.57 1.84 17.97
C ALA A 45 8.68 1.10 17.22
N LEU A 46 8.95 -0.16 17.56
CA LEU A 46 9.90 -1.01 16.83
C LEU A 46 9.44 -1.25 15.38
N GLY A 47 8.15 -1.46 15.16
CA GLY A 47 7.56 -1.55 13.82
C GLY A 47 7.81 -0.29 13.01
N LEU A 48 7.56 0.89 13.62
CA LEU A 48 7.77 2.18 12.97
C LEU A 48 9.24 2.42 12.59
N VAL A 49 10.17 2.10 13.50
CA VAL A 49 11.62 2.12 13.20
C VAL A 49 11.93 1.18 12.04
N GLY A 50 11.38 -0.04 12.05
CA GLY A 50 11.52 -1.00 10.96
C GLY A 50 11.00 -0.47 9.62
N VAL A 51 9.82 0.16 9.61
CA VAL A 51 9.23 0.78 8.41
C VAL A 51 10.17 1.87 7.86
N TYR A 52 10.58 2.83 8.69
CA TYR A 52 11.47 3.91 8.21
C TYR A 52 12.84 3.41 7.79
N PHE A 53 13.39 2.41 8.49
CA PHE A 53 14.61 1.74 8.05
C PHE A 53 14.41 1.09 6.67
N GLY A 54 13.29 0.40 6.45
CA GLY A 54 12.91 -0.16 5.16
C GLY A 54 12.81 0.90 4.05
N VAL A 55 12.21 2.06 4.33
CA VAL A 55 12.16 3.20 3.39
C VAL A 55 13.57 3.64 3.01
N VAL A 56 14.47 3.82 3.97
CA VAL A 56 15.86 4.23 3.71
C VAL A 56 16.59 3.22 2.81
N LEU A 57 16.44 1.91 3.08
CA LEU A 57 17.03 0.87 2.25
C LEU A 57 16.45 0.87 0.82
N LEU A 58 15.13 1.02 0.69
CA LEU A 58 14.47 1.05 -0.62
C LEU A 58 14.88 2.27 -1.44
N ILE A 59 15.00 3.45 -0.82
CA ILE A 59 15.53 4.66 -1.47
C ILE A 59 16.98 4.44 -1.91
N ALA A 60 17.83 3.86 -1.04
CA ALA A 60 19.20 3.55 -1.39
C ALA A 60 19.27 2.58 -2.59
N ALA A 61 18.46 1.53 -2.58
CA ALA A 61 18.35 0.58 -3.70
C ALA A 61 17.90 1.25 -4.99
N TRP A 62 16.91 2.14 -4.91
CA TRP A 62 16.40 2.92 -6.05
C TRP A 62 17.47 3.86 -6.62
N VAL A 63 18.22 4.57 -5.78
CA VAL A 63 19.33 5.44 -6.22
C VAL A 63 20.42 4.60 -6.91
N LEU A 64 20.79 3.46 -6.36
CA LEU A 64 21.78 2.56 -6.94
C LEU A 64 21.31 1.99 -8.29
N LEU A 65 20.05 1.55 -8.39
CA LEU A 65 19.46 1.09 -9.64
C LEU A 65 19.43 2.20 -10.70
N GLY A 66 19.05 3.42 -10.30
CA GLY A 66 19.06 4.59 -11.19
C GLY A 66 20.45 4.94 -11.71
N ARG A 67 21.52 4.62 -10.97
CA ARG A 67 22.90 4.72 -11.48
C ARG A 67 23.21 3.65 -12.52
N LEU A 68 22.74 2.41 -12.33
CA LEU A 68 22.92 1.33 -13.31
C LEU A 68 22.19 1.60 -14.62
N VAL A 69 20.95 2.07 -14.56
CA VAL A 69 20.15 2.42 -15.74
C VAL A 69 20.80 3.51 -16.60
N ARG A 70 21.61 4.39 -15.99
CA ARG A 70 22.37 5.45 -16.69
C ARG A 70 23.78 5.03 -17.12
N SER A 71 24.18 3.79 -16.84
CA SER A 71 25.51 3.29 -17.20
C SER A 71 25.53 2.76 -18.64
N ALA A 72 26.73 2.51 -19.18
CA ALA A 72 26.86 1.93 -20.52
C ALA A 72 26.23 0.53 -20.63
N ASP A 73 26.24 -0.22 -19.52
CA ASP A 73 25.67 -1.57 -19.40
C ASP A 73 24.31 -1.51 -18.68
N ALA A 74 23.39 -0.72 -19.23
CA ALA A 74 22.07 -0.52 -18.63
C ALA A 74 21.27 -1.85 -18.58
N PRO A 75 20.58 -2.15 -17.46
CA PRO A 75 19.72 -3.32 -17.37
C PRO A 75 18.61 -3.30 -18.42
N THR A 76 18.31 -4.47 -18.98
CA THR A 76 17.22 -4.66 -19.94
C THR A 76 15.84 -4.42 -19.28
N PRO A 77 14.79 -4.14 -20.07
CA PRO A 77 13.42 -4.03 -19.52
C PRO A 77 12.96 -5.27 -18.74
N ARG A 78 13.36 -6.47 -19.19
CA ARG A 78 13.04 -7.73 -18.48
C ARG A 78 13.68 -7.77 -17.08
N GLU A 79 14.93 -7.35 -16.97
CA GLU A 79 15.64 -7.29 -15.69
C GLU A 79 15.01 -6.25 -14.75
N LEU A 80 14.60 -5.10 -15.27
CA LEU A 80 13.89 -4.09 -14.49
C LEU A 80 12.52 -4.59 -14.01
N LEU A 81 11.78 -5.33 -14.83
CA LEU A 81 10.53 -5.97 -14.43
C LEU A 81 10.76 -7.03 -13.33
N LEU A 82 11.86 -7.78 -13.38
CA LEU A 82 12.23 -8.70 -12.29
C LEU A 82 12.58 -7.94 -11.00
N VAL A 83 13.31 -6.83 -11.09
CA VAL A 83 13.56 -5.96 -9.91
C VAL A 83 12.24 -5.47 -9.31
N LEU A 84 11.33 -4.97 -10.16
CA LEU A 84 10.00 -4.53 -9.75
C LEU A 84 9.24 -5.66 -9.05
N ALA A 85 9.18 -6.86 -9.65
CA ALA A 85 8.49 -8.00 -9.07
C ALA A 85 9.08 -8.41 -7.71
N VAL A 86 10.41 -8.44 -7.60
CA VAL A 86 11.10 -8.76 -6.34
C VAL A 86 10.82 -7.73 -5.25
N TRP A 87 10.80 -6.44 -5.58
CA TRP A 87 10.52 -5.37 -4.61
C TRP A 87 9.03 -5.28 -4.27
N ALA A 88 8.13 -5.57 -5.22
CA ALA A 88 6.70 -5.52 -4.99
C ALA A 88 6.19 -6.72 -4.17
N ALA A 89 6.82 -7.90 -4.29
CA ALA A 89 6.33 -9.13 -3.68
C ALA A 89 6.05 -9.02 -2.16
N PRO A 90 6.95 -8.46 -1.32
CA PRO A 90 6.63 -8.28 0.10
C PRO A 90 5.52 -7.25 0.35
N LEU A 91 5.43 -6.20 -0.48
CA LEU A 91 4.44 -5.14 -0.34
C LEU A 91 3.02 -5.59 -0.71
N LEU A 92 2.88 -6.60 -1.57
CA LEU A 92 1.58 -7.21 -1.87
C LEU A 92 0.93 -7.84 -0.63
N LEU A 93 1.75 -8.32 0.30
CA LEU A 93 1.30 -8.97 1.54
C LEU A 93 1.27 -8.01 2.74
N ALA A 94 1.99 -6.89 2.65
CA ALA A 94 2.05 -5.90 3.73
C ALA A 94 0.65 -5.33 4.05
N PRO A 95 0.38 -4.91 5.29
CA PRO A 95 -0.80 -4.08 5.56
C PRO A 95 -0.68 -2.70 4.89
N PRO A 96 -1.76 -1.88 4.84
CA PRO A 96 -1.67 -0.51 4.34
C PRO A 96 -0.62 0.27 5.13
N LEU A 97 0.30 0.92 4.42
CA LEU A 97 1.38 1.71 5.02
C LEU A 97 1.06 3.19 4.86
N PHE A 98 1.28 3.96 5.93
CA PHE A 98 1.17 5.43 5.98
C PHE A 98 -0.22 6.05 5.76
N SER A 99 -1.11 5.41 5.00
CA SER A 99 -2.46 5.91 4.68
C SER A 99 -3.55 4.84 4.81
N ARG A 100 -4.78 5.33 4.98
CA ARG A 100 -6.04 4.57 5.10
C ARG A 100 -6.89 4.65 3.82
N ASP A 101 -6.37 5.24 2.74
CA ASP A 101 -7.16 5.51 1.53
C ASP A 101 -7.75 4.26 0.87
N VAL A 102 -7.09 3.10 1.02
CA VAL A 102 -7.62 1.84 0.49
C VAL A 102 -8.97 1.46 1.10
N TYR A 103 -9.22 1.82 2.36
CA TYR A 103 -10.52 1.60 2.99
C TYR A 103 -11.57 2.52 2.38
N SER A 104 -11.21 3.77 2.04
CA SER A 104 -12.09 4.67 1.29
C SER A 104 -12.47 4.08 -0.07
N TYR A 105 -11.53 3.47 -0.78
CA TYR A 105 -11.81 2.88 -2.10
C TYR A 105 -12.76 1.70 -1.99
N LEU A 106 -12.53 0.82 -1.02
CA LEU A 106 -13.39 -0.33 -0.75
C LEU A 106 -14.78 0.12 -0.30
N ALA A 107 -14.87 1.12 0.59
CA ALA A 107 -16.14 1.66 1.07
C ALA A 107 -16.94 2.32 -0.07
N GLN A 108 -16.29 3.14 -0.90
CA GLN A 108 -16.94 3.74 -2.07
C GLN A 108 -17.36 2.68 -3.09
N GLY A 109 -16.57 1.64 -3.31
CA GLY A 109 -16.96 0.49 -4.13
C GLY A 109 -18.20 -0.23 -3.57
N ALA A 110 -18.24 -0.46 -2.26
CA ALA A 110 -19.40 -1.06 -1.59
C ALA A 110 -20.65 -0.16 -1.67
N MET A 111 -20.50 1.16 -1.58
CA MET A 111 -21.60 2.09 -1.78
C MET A 111 -22.17 2.04 -3.21
N VAL A 112 -21.31 1.93 -4.22
CA VAL A 112 -21.75 1.76 -5.62
C VAL A 112 -22.48 0.43 -5.81
N ASP A 113 -21.96 -0.65 -5.23
CA ASP A 113 -22.62 -1.97 -5.22
C ASP A 113 -23.99 -1.92 -4.52
N ALA A 114 -24.10 -1.13 -3.46
CA ALA A 114 -25.36 -0.84 -2.76
C ALA A 114 -26.26 0.21 -3.46
N HIS A 115 -25.93 0.62 -4.69
CA HIS A 115 -26.66 1.62 -5.48
C HIS A 115 -26.82 2.99 -4.80
N MET A 116 -25.85 3.38 -3.98
CA MET A 116 -25.81 4.68 -3.31
C MET A 116 -25.11 5.73 -4.19
N ASP A 117 -25.56 6.98 -4.10
CA ASP A 117 -24.89 8.10 -4.77
C ASP A 117 -23.60 8.47 -4.02
N VAL A 118 -22.49 7.89 -4.46
CA VAL A 118 -21.14 8.12 -3.90
C VAL A 118 -20.62 9.53 -4.14
N TYR A 119 -21.22 10.33 -5.01
CA TYR A 119 -20.82 11.71 -5.26
C TYR A 119 -21.54 12.68 -4.32
N ALA A 120 -22.79 12.36 -3.96
CA ALA A 120 -23.56 13.13 -2.99
C ALA A 120 -23.22 12.77 -1.53
N TYR A 121 -22.89 11.50 -1.25
CA TYR A 121 -22.69 10.99 0.10
C TYR A 121 -21.28 10.43 0.31
N GLY A 122 -20.75 10.63 1.52
CA GLY A 122 -19.48 10.03 1.94
C GLY A 122 -19.65 8.61 2.52
N PRO A 123 -18.54 7.89 2.72
CA PRO A 123 -18.52 6.53 3.28
C PRO A 123 -19.27 6.32 4.60
N ALA A 124 -19.40 7.34 5.44
CA ALA A 124 -20.16 7.26 6.68
C ALA A 124 -21.63 6.84 6.46
N GLN A 125 -22.20 7.15 5.29
CA GLN A 125 -23.57 6.77 4.94
C GLN A 125 -23.71 5.26 4.73
N LEU A 126 -22.64 4.56 4.34
CA LEU A 126 -22.62 3.10 4.18
C LEU A 126 -22.81 2.39 5.52
N GLY A 127 -22.20 2.94 6.58
CA GLY A 127 -22.15 2.33 7.91
C GLY A 127 -21.35 1.02 7.96
N GLY A 128 -21.28 0.46 9.17
CA GLY A 128 -20.62 -0.81 9.43
C GLY A 128 -19.07 -0.75 9.42
N PRO A 129 -18.41 -1.91 9.61
CA PRO A 129 -16.98 -1.97 9.89
C PRO A 129 -16.11 -1.33 8.80
N LEU A 130 -16.49 -1.46 7.53
CA LEU A 130 -15.73 -0.90 6.42
C LEU A 130 -15.74 0.63 6.40
N ALA A 131 -16.89 1.25 6.71
CA ALA A 131 -17.01 2.69 6.83
C ALA A 131 -16.22 3.22 8.03
N ASP A 132 -16.22 2.49 9.14
CA ASP A 132 -15.46 2.84 10.36
C ASP A 132 -13.95 2.89 10.10
N GLU A 133 -13.44 2.08 9.15
CA GLU A 133 -12.02 2.10 8.80
C GLU A 133 -11.61 3.28 7.89
N VAL A 134 -12.57 4.00 7.28
CA VAL A 134 -12.24 5.18 6.47
C VAL A 134 -11.67 6.27 7.38
N ALA A 135 -10.60 6.93 6.92
CA ALA A 135 -9.99 8.02 7.68
C ALA A 135 -11.04 9.08 8.05
N PRO A 136 -11.09 9.58 9.30
CA PRO A 136 -12.14 10.50 9.75
C PRO A 136 -12.35 11.72 8.84
N LEU A 137 -11.26 12.24 8.26
CA LEU A 137 -11.30 13.37 7.32
C LEU A 137 -12.16 13.08 6.08
N TRP A 138 -12.20 11.82 5.62
CA TRP A 138 -12.83 11.41 4.36
C TRP A 138 -14.21 10.77 4.55
N GLN A 139 -14.63 10.50 5.80
CA GLN A 139 -15.87 9.78 6.09
C GLN A 139 -17.13 10.47 5.55
N HIS A 140 -17.16 11.81 5.53
CA HIS A 140 -18.31 12.59 5.06
C HIS A 140 -18.09 13.24 3.69
N THR A 141 -16.99 12.90 3.02
CA THR A 141 -16.64 13.48 1.72
C THR A 141 -17.04 12.53 0.60
N GLY A 142 -17.79 13.04 -0.39
CA GLY A 142 -18.13 12.29 -1.59
C GLY A 142 -16.89 11.86 -2.39
N ALA A 143 -17.04 10.82 -3.21
CA ALA A 143 -15.97 10.25 -3.98
C ALA A 143 -15.39 11.27 -4.99
N PRO A 144 -14.06 11.52 -4.98
CA PRO A 144 -13.42 12.33 -6.01
C PRO A 144 -13.10 11.54 -7.28
N TYR A 145 -13.39 10.24 -7.30
CA TYR A 145 -12.96 9.32 -8.37
C TYR A 145 -13.96 9.21 -9.51
N GLY A 146 -13.43 9.04 -10.72
CA GLY A 146 -14.25 8.82 -11.91
C GLY A 146 -14.99 7.47 -11.91
N PRO A 147 -16.05 7.34 -12.73
CA PRO A 147 -16.94 6.18 -12.73
C PRO A 147 -16.24 4.86 -13.09
N VAL A 148 -15.18 4.90 -13.91
CA VAL A 148 -14.41 3.69 -14.28
C VAL A 148 -13.71 3.08 -13.06
N PHE A 149 -13.05 3.91 -12.25
CA PHE A 149 -12.40 3.44 -11.03
C PHE A 149 -13.42 2.89 -10.04
N LEU A 150 -14.54 3.60 -9.87
CA LEU A 150 -15.62 3.20 -8.97
C LEU A 150 -16.26 1.86 -9.40
N ALA A 151 -16.39 1.61 -10.69
CA ALA A 151 -16.87 0.32 -11.21
C ALA A 151 -15.91 -0.83 -10.86
N VAL A 152 -14.59 -0.61 -10.98
CA VAL A 152 -13.58 -1.61 -10.58
C VAL A 152 -13.61 -1.83 -9.06
N ALA A 153 -13.66 -0.75 -8.28
CA ALA A 153 -13.75 -0.82 -6.82
C ALA A 153 -15.02 -1.56 -6.37
N SER A 154 -16.16 -1.33 -7.02
CA SER A 154 -17.42 -2.02 -6.79
C SER A 154 -17.31 -3.52 -7.11
N ALA A 155 -16.78 -3.86 -8.29
CA ALA A 155 -16.57 -5.26 -8.66
C ALA A 155 -15.66 -5.99 -7.66
N LEU A 156 -14.56 -5.37 -7.23
CA LEU A 156 -13.66 -5.92 -6.22
C LEU A 156 -14.37 -6.09 -4.88
N SER A 157 -15.10 -5.08 -4.42
CA SER A 157 -15.86 -5.13 -3.16
C SER A 157 -16.88 -6.27 -3.14
N GLY A 158 -17.63 -6.44 -4.24
CA GLY A 158 -18.57 -7.54 -4.40
C GLY A 158 -17.89 -8.92 -4.44
N LEU A 159 -16.80 -9.06 -5.20
CA LEU A 159 -16.04 -10.31 -5.29
C LEU A 159 -15.43 -10.75 -3.96
N THR A 160 -14.99 -9.79 -3.15
CA THR A 160 -14.38 -10.07 -1.85
C THR A 160 -15.41 -10.19 -0.74
N ARG A 161 -16.71 -10.02 -1.03
CA ARG A 161 -17.81 -10.08 -0.06
C ARG A 161 -17.62 -9.14 1.13
N GLY A 162 -16.93 -8.02 0.91
CA GLY A 162 -16.55 -7.08 1.97
C GLY A 162 -15.42 -7.54 2.90
N GLU A 163 -14.75 -8.68 2.61
CA GLU A 163 -13.59 -9.14 3.37
C GLU A 163 -12.38 -8.23 3.10
N LEU A 164 -11.95 -7.51 4.14
CA LEU A 164 -10.87 -6.52 4.07
C LEU A 164 -9.54 -7.08 3.51
N PRO A 165 -9.04 -8.26 3.92
CA PRO A 165 -7.77 -8.76 3.39
C PRO A 165 -7.82 -9.06 1.89
N ALA A 166 -8.93 -9.64 1.42
CA ALA A 166 -9.12 -9.94 0.01
C ALA A 166 -9.34 -8.67 -0.81
N GLY A 167 -10.09 -7.69 -0.27
CA GLY A 167 -10.27 -6.36 -0.87
C GLY A 167 -8.94 -5.62 -1.03
N LEU A 168 -8.09 -5.66 -0.01
CA LEU A 168 -6.77 -5.03 -0.02
C LEU A 168 -5.86 -5.61 -1.11
N VAL A 169 -5.81 -6.95 -1.23
CA VAL A 169 -5.03 -7.61 -2.28
C VAL A 169 -5.62 -7.30 -3.65
N GLY A 170 -6.94 -7.33 -3.80
CA GLY A 170 -7.62 -7.00 -5.05
C GLY A 170 -7.32 -5.58 -5.54
N MET A 171 -7.24 -4.61 -4.63
CA MET A 171 -6.89 -3.21 -4.96
C MET A 171 -5.42 -3.01 -5.38
N ARG A 172 -4.55 -4.01 -5.20
CA ARG A 172 -3.13 -3.95 -5.56
C ARG A 172 -2.79 -4.60 -6.90
N LEU A 173 -3.70 -5.41 -7.43
CA LEU A 173 -3.54 -6.17 -8.67
C LEU A 173 -4.32 -5.52 -9.81
#